data_AF-A0A0R3RZ48-F1
#
_entry.id   AF-A0A0R3RZ48-F1
#
_cell.length_a   1.000
_cell.length_b   1.000
_cell.length_c   1.000
_cell.angle_alpha   90.00
_cell.angle_beta   90.00
_cell.angle_gamma   90.00
#
_symmetry.space_group_name_H-M   'P 1'
#
loop_
_entity.id
_entity.type
_entity.pdbx_description
1 polymer ?
#
loop_
_entity_poly.entity_id
_entity_poly.type
_entity_poly.pdbx_seq_one_letter_code
_entity_poly.pdbx_strand_id
1 'polypeptide(L)'
;MSSTRKLNCRICLEEDNETNLISPCECRGSLQFVHARCLQHWFDVMHTRRCQICKTQYELEDCGMKPYTEWTLPQPLSDDWEDQLDFKCALFWLVFMSRITYVVLKLEQLLVFFFFFYFAFVNK
;
A
#
# COMPACT_ATOMS: atom_id res chain seq x y z
N MET A 1 14.51 13.99 29.25
CA MET A 1 14.43 14.85 28.05
C MET A 1 15.45 14.29 27.05
N SER A 2 15.02 13.46 26.11
CA SER A 2 15.92 12.98 25.06
C SER A 2 16.01 14.08 24.01
N SER A 3 17.19 14.68 23.86
CA SER A 3 17.47 15.63 22.78
C SER A 3 17.67 14.83 21.50
N THR A 4 16.59 14.55 20.77
CA THR A 4 16.69 13.92 19.44
C THR A 4 17.43 14.87 18.50
N ARG A 5 18.49 14.40 17.84
CA ARG A 5 19.20 15.23 16.85
C ARG A 5 18.30 15.43 15.64
N LYS A 6 18.25 16.68 15.16
CA LYS A 6 17.59 17.04 13.91
C LYS A 6 18.62 17.13 12.80
N LEU A 7 18.27 16.61 11.64
CA LEU A 7 19.13 16.55 10.46
C LEU A 7 18.30 16.92 9.23
N ASN A 8 18.96 17.37 8.17
CA ASN A 8 18.28 17.84 6.97
C ASN A 8 18.31 16.75 5.90
N CYS A 9 17.17 16.51 5.25
CA CYS A 9 17.13 15.66 4.06
C CYS A 9 17.81 16.38 2.88
N ARG A 10 18.76 15.74 2.19
CA ARG A 10 19.44 16.39 1.05
C ARG A 10 18.54 16.58 -0.20
N ILE A 11 17.38 15.92 -0.28
CA ILE A 11 16.49 15.92 -1.45
C ILE A 11 15.42 17.01 -1.30
N CYS A 12 14.63 16.98 -0.21
CA CYS A 12 13.60 17.99 0.05
C CYS A 12 14.10 19.19 0.85
N LEU A 13 15.30 19.13 1.42
CA LEU A 13 15.91 20.18 2.25
C LEU A 13 15.17 20.49 3.56
N GLU A 14 14.28 19.59 4.00
CA GLU A 14 13.54 19.73 5.26
C GLU A 14 14.30 19.10 6.44
N GLU A 15 14.16 19.74 7.60
CA GLU A 15 14.66 19.24 8.89
C GLU A 15 13.72 18.20 9.50
N ASP A 16 14.27 17.07 9.91
CA ASP A 16 13.53 16.01 10.57
C ASP A 16 14.39 15.33 11.65
N ASN A 17 13.76 14.51 12.48
CA ASN A 17 14.46 13.71 13.48
C ASN A 17 15.40 12.71 12.79
N GLU A 18 16.58 12.48 13.38
CA GLU A 18 17.55 11.48 12.90
C GLU A 18 16.92 10.09 12.71
N THR A 19 15.92 9.72 13.51
CA THR A 19 15.18 8.45 13.41
C THR A 19 14.34 8.32 12.13
N ASN A 20 13.98 9.44 11.48
CA ASN A 20 13.15 9.48 10.28
C ASN A 20 13.99 9.55 8.99
N LEU A 21 15.32 9.63 9.13
CA LEU A 21 16.27 9.76 8.03
C LEU A 21 17.12 8.49 7.93
N ILE A 22 17.45 8.11 6.70
CA ILE A 22 18.31 6.97 6.39
C ILE A 22 19.62 7.44 5.78
N SER A 23 20.68 6.64 5.94
CA SER A 23 21.99 6.84 5.32
C SER A 23 22.30 5.74 4.31
N PRO A 24 21.74 5.80 3.09
CA PRO A 24 21.77 4.69 2.13
C PRO A 24 23.06 4.64 1.30
N CYS A 25 24.03 5.52 1.56
CA CYS A 25 25.28 5.61 0.80
C CYS A 25 26.44 6.10 1.66
N GLU A 26 27.66 5.88 1.20
CA GLU A 26 28.90 6.24 1.92
C GLU A 26 29.26 7.74 1.85
N CYS A 27 28.31 8.60 1.46
CA CYS A 27 28.53 10.05 1.56
C CYS A 27 28.78 10.43 3.03
N ARG A 28 29.55 11.48 3.28
CA ARG A 28 29.85 11.95 4.64
C ARG A 28 29.13 13.26 4.96
N GLY A 29 28.84 13.48 6.24
CA GLY A 29 28.20 14.71 6.71
C GLY A 29 26.71 14.75 6.38
N SER A 30 26.17 15.94 6.10
CA SER A 30 24.75 16.15 5.80
C SER A 30 24.27 15.49 4.50
N LEU A 31 25.17 15.20 3.56
CA LEU A 31 24.84 14.62 2.25
C LEU A 31 24.45 13.14 2.28
N GLN A 32 24.63 12.48 3.42
CA GLN A 32 24.27 11.07 3.59
C GLN A 32 22.82 10.89 4.01
N PHE A 33 22.20 11.88 4.64
CA PHE A 33 20.86 11.76 5.23
C PHE A 33 19.76 12.10 4.22
N VAL A 34 18.84 11.16 4.03
CA VAL A 34 17.66 11.33 3.16
C VAL A 34 16.44 10.66 3.78
N HIS A 35 15.23 11.14 3.49
CA HIS A 35 14.03 10.39 3.84
C HIS A 35 13.89 9.19 2.91
N ALA A 36 13.39 8.07 3.43
CA ALA A 36 13.12 6.87 2.62
C ALA A 36 12.18 7.19 1.44
N ARG A 37 11.09 7.94 1.69
CA ARG A 37 10.14 8.41 0.68
C ARG A 37 10.80 9.27 -0.41
N CYS A 38 11.69 10.19 -0.03
CA CYS A 38 12.34 11.09 -0.97
C CYS A 38 13.34 10.33 -1.84
N LEU A 39 14.03 9.34 -1.27
CA LEU A 39 14.95 8.49 -2.01
C LEU A 39 14.22 7.57 -3.00
N GLN A 40 13.07 7.02 -2.61
CA GLN A 40 12.22 6.23 -3.51
C GLN A 40 11.74 7.08 -4.69
N HIS A 41 11.16 8.26 -4.42
CA HIS A 41 10.75 9.18 -5.47
C HIS A 41 11.91 9.57 -6.40
N TRP A 42 13.10 9.74 -5.84
CA TRP A 42 14.30 10.02 -6.62
C TRP A 42 14.65 8.87 -7.60
N PHE A 43 14.45 7.61 -7.22
CA PHE A 43 14.63 6.48 -8.14
C PHE A 43 13.61 6.46 -9.25
N ASP A 44 12.36 6.82 -8.95
CA ASP A 44 11.30 6.86 -9.94
C ASP A 44 11.59 7.90 -11.03
N VAL A 45 12.20 9.03 -10.66
CA VAL A 45 12.56 10.10 -11.59
C VAL A 45 13.89 9.83 -12.32
N MET A 46 14.92 9.39 -11.60
CA MET A 46 16.28 9.28 -12.15
C MET A 46 16.59 7.90 -12.76
N HIS A 47 15.74 6.90 -12.53
CA HIS A 47 15.90 5.51 -12.97
C HIS A 47 17.29 4.90 -12.65
N THR A 48 17.94 5.37 -11.57
CA THR A 48 19.28 4.92 -11.18
C THR A 48 19.36 4.68 -9.69
N ARG A 49 19.86 3.50 -9.30
CA ARG A 49 20.10 3.12 -7.90
C ARG A 49 21.54 3.38 -7.45
N ARG A 50 22.20 4.37 -8.07
CA ARG A 50 23.55 4.81 -7.70
C ARG A 50 23.51 6.23 -7.17
N CYS A 51 24.27 6.47 -6.11
CA CYS A 51 24.46 7.82 -5.61
C CYS A 51 25.15 8.68 -6.67
N GLN A 52 24.64 9.88 -6.93
CA GLN A 52 25.22 10.74 -7.95
C GLN A 52 26.57 11.34 -7.54
N ILE A 53 26.84 11.39 -6.23
CA ILE A 53 28.04 11.97 -5.62
C ILE A 53 29.14 10.91 -5.48
N CYS A 54 28.95 9.91 -4.61
CA CYS A 54 29.95 8.88 -4.34
C CYS A 54 29.93 7.70 -5.33
N LYS A 55 28.96 7.64 -6.26
CA LYS A 55 28.78 6.56 -7.26
C LYS A 55 28.55 5.15 -6.69
N THR A 56 28.54 4.98 -5.37
CA THR A 56 28.18 3.71 -4.72
C THR A 56 26.72 3.37 -4.98
N GLN A 57 26.42 2.07 -5.04
CA GLN A 57 25.06 1.58 -5.07
C GLN A 57 24.41 1.90 -3.73
N TYR A 58 23.13 2.29 -3.74
CA TYR A 58 22.41 2.50 -2.49
C TYR A 58 22.24 1.17 -1.76
N GLU A 59 22.64 1.14 -0.48
CA GLU A 59 22.35 0.04 0.44
C GLU A 59 20.91 0.21 0.90
N LEU A 60 20.01 -0.44 0.17
CA LEU A 60 18.62 -0.58 0.57
C LEU A 60 18.48 -2.03 0.99
N GLU A 61 18.14 -2.25 2.26
CA GLU A 61 17.49 -3.49 2.60
C GLU A 61 16.20 -3.51 1.80
N ASP A 62 16.06 -4.50 0.92
CA ASP A 62 14.82 -4.77 0.22
C ASP A 62 13.85 -5.25 1.30
N CYS A 63 13.25 -4.29 2.00
CA CYS A 63 12.17 -4.55 2.91
C CYS A 63 11.07 -5.10 2.01
N GLY A 64 10.93 -6.43 1.97
CA GLY A 64 9.82 -7.07 1.30
C GLY A 64 8.50 -6.60 1.92
N MET A 65 7.48 -7.44 1.89
CA MET A 65 6.27 -7.13 2.65
C MET A 65 6.65 -6.82 4.12
N LYS A 66 6.14 -5.71 4.66
CA LYS A 66 6.33 -5.37 6.08
C LYS A 66 6.00 -6.62 6.91
N PRO A 67 6.83 -6.97 7.91
CA PRO A 67 6.52 -8.10 8.77
C PRO A 67 5.13 -7.90 9.39
N TYR A 68 4.35 -8.98 9.54
CA TYR A 68 2.96 -8.91 10.01
C TYR A 68 2.78 -8.13 11.31
N THR A 69 3.81 -8.11 12.17
CA THR A 69 3.84 -7.37 13.44
C THR A 69 3.78 -5.85 13.29
N GLU A 70 4.12 -5.31 12.12
CA GLU A 70 4.10 -3.87 11.81
C GLU A 70 2.91 -3.46 10.95
N TRP A 71 1.97 -4.36 10.69
CA TRP A 71 0.77 -4.04 9.93
C TRP A 71 -0.13 -3.09 10.73
N THR A 72 -0.27 -1.87 10.23
CA THR A 72 -1.23 -0.89 10.75
C THR A 72 -2.55 -1.03 10.02
N LEU A 73 -3.68 -0.78 10.71
CA LEU A 73 -4.96 -0.67 10.01
C LEU A 73 -4.89 0.48 8.99
N PRO A 74 -5.49 0.33 7.80
CA PRO A 74 -5.55 1.39 6.80
C PRO A 74 -6.22 2.61 7.42
N GLN A 75 -5.49 3.72 7.47
CA GLN A 75 -5.99 4.95 8.06
C GLN A 75 -6.80 5.72 7.01
N PRO A 76 -7.97 6.29 7.37
CA PRO A 76 -8.62 7.24 6.48
C PRO A 76 -7.69 8.45 6.31
N LEU A 77 -7.36 8.77 5.04
CA LEU A 77 -6.47 9.87 4.63
C LEU A 77 -4.95 9.61 4.72
N SER A 78 -4.47 8.36 4.70
CA SER A 78 -3.04 8.12 4.46
C SER A 78 -2.66 8.43 3.00
N ASP A 79 -1.51 9.10 2.84
CA ASP A 79 -0.90 9.36 1.53
C ASP A 79 -0.18 8.11 0.97
N ASP A 80 -0.19 7.01 1.72
CA ASP A 80 0.39 5.74 1.33
C ASP A 80 -0.52 5.06 0.30
N TRP A 81 0.03 4.80 -0.89
CA TRP A 81 -0.71 4.21 -2.02
C TRP A 81 -1.26 2.80 -1.72
N GLU A 82 -0.61 2.07 -0.81
CA GLU A 82 -0.96 0.72 -0.37
C GLU A 82 -2.34 0.73 0.31
N ASP A 83 -2.55 1.64 1.26
CA ASP A 83 -3.80 1.77 2.00
C ASP A 83 -4.97 2.18 1.09
N GLN A 84 -4.71 3.12 0.17
CA GLN A 84 -5.72 3.54 -0.80
C GLN A 84 -6.12 2.43 -1.76
N LEU A 85 -5.15 1.59 -2.16
CA LEU A 85 -5.40 0.44 -3.02
C LEU A 85 -6.22 -0.62 -2.28
N ASP A 86 -5.88 -0.94 -1.03
CA ASP A 86 -6.59 -1.92 -0.22
C ASP A 86 -8.05 -1.54 0.01
N PHE A 87 -8.31 -0.27 0.35
CA PHE A 87 -9.67 0.21 0.55
C PHE A 87 -10.52 0.14 -0.74
N LYS A 88 -9.94 0.54 -1.88
CA LYS A 88 -10.61 0.46 -3.20
C LYS A 88 -10.87 -0.99 -3.62
N CYS A 89 -9.91 -1.88 -3.40
CA CYS A 89 -10.05 -3.32 -3.69
C CYS A 89 -11.16 -3.95 -2.83
N ALA A 90 -11.21 -3.65 -1.53
CA ALA A 90 -12.25 -4.16 -0.64
C ALA A 90 -13.65 -3.71 -1.07
N LEU A 91 -13.83 -2.42 -1.40
CA LEU A 91 -15.12 -1.89 -1.87
C LEU A 91 -15.54 -2.54 -3.18
N PHE A 92 -14.62 -2.68 -4.15
CA PHE A 92 -14.90 -3.34 -5.42
C PHE A 92 -15.32 -4.80 -5.22
N TRP A 93 -14.61 -5.54 -4.35
CA TRP A 93 -14.89 -6.94 -4.07
C TRP A 93 -16.23 -7.13 -3.36
N LEU A 94 -16.59 -6.27 -2.40
CA LEU A 94 -17.90 -6.28 -1.74
C LEU A 94 -19.05 -6.01 -2.70
N VAL A 95 -18.90 -5.05 -3.61
CA VAL A 95 -19.90 -4.76 -4.65
C VAL A 95 -20.03 -5.96 -5.60
N PHE A 96 -18.92 -6.55 -6.03
CA PHE A 96 -18.92 -7.73 -6.89
C PHE A 96 -19.61 -8.93 -6.23
N MET A 97 -19.23 -9.24 -4.98
CA MET A 97 -19.80 -10.36 -4.23
C MET A 97 -21.29 -10.15 -3.91
N SER A 98 -21.70 -8.94 -3.52
CA SER A 98 -23.12 -8.66 -3.29
C SER A 98 -23.98 -8.81 -4.55
N ARG A 99 -23.45 -8.41 -5.72
CA ARG A 99 -24.12 -8.62 -7.02
C ARG A 99 -24.23 -10.10 -7.38
N ILE A 100 -23.17 -10.88 -7.17
CA ILE A 100 -23.19 -12.33 -7.40
C ILE A 100 -24.22 -13.00 -6.49
N THR A 101 -24.16 -12.74 -5.19
CA THR A 101 -25.10 -13.32 -4.21
C THR A 101 -26.55 -12.98 -4.56
N TYR A 102 -26.84 -11.73 -4.96
CA TYR A 102 -28.17 -11.34 -5.42
C TYR A 102 -28.64 -12.14 -6.64
N VAL A 103 -27.77 -12.35 -7.64
CA VAL A 103 -28.09 -13.13 -8.84
C VAL A 103 -28.37 -14.59 -8.49
N VAL A 104 -27.54 -15.19 -7.62
CA VAL A 104 -27.71 -16.57 -7.15
C VAL A 104 -29.03 -16.74 -6.39
N LEU A 105 -29.33 -15.86 -5.43
CA LEU A 105 -30.59 -15.90 -4.69
C LEU A 105 -31.82 -15.73 -5.59
N LYS A 106 -31.71 -14.88 -6.62
CA LYS A 106 -32.79 -14.70 -7.62
C LYS A 106 -32.97 -15.93 -8.51
N LEU A 107 -31.88 -16.60 -8.88
CA LEU A 107 -31.88 -17.87 -9.62
C LEU A 107 -32.50 -19.00 -8.80
N GLU A 108 -32.15 -19.12 -7.52
CA GLU A 108 -32.76 -20.10 -6.62
C GLU A 108 -34.26 -19.85 -6.43
N GLN A 109 -34.68 -18.60 -6.21
CA GLN A 109 -36.11 -18.27 -6.09
C GLN A 109 -36.88 -18.56 -7.38
N LEU A 110 -36.31 -18.29 -8.56
CA LEU A 110 -36.92 -18.64 -9.84
C LEU A 110 -37.02 -20.16 -10.00
N LEU A 111 -35.99 -20.92 -9.64
CA LEU A 111 -36.03 -22.38 -9.71
C LEU A 111 -37.06 -22.96 -8.74
N VAL A 112 -37.16 -22.47 -7.50
CA VAL A 112 -38.19 -22.88 -6.55
C VAL A 112 -39.58 -22.54 -7.06
N PHE A 113 -39.76 -21.36 -7.66
CA PHE A 113 -41.01 -20.96 -8.29
C PHE A 113 -41.36 -21.89 -9.46
N PHE A 114 -40.43 -22.12 -10.40
CA PHE A 114 -40.63 -23.07 -11.50
C PHE A 114 -40.89 -24.49 -11.00
N PHE A 115 -40.25 -24.94 -9.93
CA PHE A 115 -40.46 -26.25 -9.34
C PHE A 115 -41.84 -26.36 -8.70
N PHE A 116 -42.31 -25.31 -8.01
CA PHE A 116 -43.68 -25.21 -7.50
C PHE A 116 -44.71 -25.25 -8.62
N PHE A 117 -44.49 -24.49 -9.70
CA PHE A 117 -45.39 -24.48 -10.87
C PHE A 117 -45.37 -25.83 -11.59
N TYR A 118 -44.21 -26.46 -11.75
CA TYR A 118 -44.07 -27.78 -12.34
C TYR A 118 -44.78 -28.84 -11.49
N PHE A 119 -44.61 -28.84 -10.16
CA PHE A 119 -45.35 -29.75 -9.26
C PHE A 119 -46.85 -29.52 -9.28
N ALA A 120 -47.30 -28.26 -9.33
CA ALA A 120 -48.72 -27.92 -9.42
C ALA A 120 -49.34 -28.30 -10.78
N PHE A 121 -48.55 -28.30 -11.86
CA PHE A 121 -48.97 -28.73 -13.19
C PHE A 121 -48.99 -30.26 -13.34
N VAL A 122 -48.04 -30.97 -12.72
CA VAL A 122 -47.96 -32.44 -12.78
C VAL A 122 -48.98 -33.13 -11.86
N ASN A 123 -49.40 -32.48 -10.76
CA ASN A 123 -50.41 -33.02 -9.83
C ASN A 123 -51.85 -32.55 -10.13
N LYS A 124 -52.12 -32.11 -11.37
CA LYS A 124 -53.46 -31.76 -11.85
C LYS A 124 -53.81 -32.61 -13.07
#